data_AF-A0A838QYN2-F1
#
_entry.id   AF-A0A838QYN2-F1
#
_cell.length_a   1.000
_cell.length_b   1.000
_cell.length_c   1.000
_cell.angle_alpha   90.00
_cell.angle_beta   90.00
_cell.angle_gamma   90.00
#
_symmetry.space_group_name_H-M   'P 1'
#
loop_
_entity.id
_entity.type
_entity.pdbx_description
1 polymer ?
#
loop_
_entity_poly.entity_id
_entity_poly.type
_entity_poly.pdbx_seq_one_letter_code
_entity_poly.pdbx_strand_id
1 'polypeptide(L)'
;MGGDGSGRGGLTPQKVKRCERLLGEGKTRVQIARVLGLGLTTVRRIELGEHFLQLARDVAAYQRCPGCGALIETAECLLCELRKAGL
;
A
#
# COMPACT_ATOMS: atom_id res chain seq x y z
N MET A 1 3.36 -23.31 9.10
CA MET A 1 3.17 -23.58 7.65
C MET A 1 1.81 -23.02 7.27
N GLY A 2 1.66 -22.03 6.41
CA GLY A 2 2.63 -21.28 5.62
C GLY A 2 1.94 -20.06 4.96
N GLY A 3 2.76 -19.15 4.45
CA GLY A 3 2.36 -18.18 3.44
C GLY A 3 1.81 -16.86 3.96
N ASP A 4 2.58 -16.11 4.74
CA ASP A 4 2.48 -14.64 4.78
C ASP A 4 2.87 -14.11 3.40
N GLY A 5 1.90 -14.17 2.49
CA GLY A 5 1.97 -13.64 1.14
C GLY A 5 2.12 -12.13 1.20
N SER A 6 3.34 -11.68 1.46
CA SER A 6 3.89 -10.36 1.14
C SER A 6 3.90 -10.18 -0.39
N GLY A 7 2.70 -10.18 -0.97
CA GLY A 7 2.42 -9.67 -2.31
C GLY A 7 2.49 -8.16 -2.24
N ARG A 8 3.69 -7.65 -2.53
CA ARG A 8 4.14 -6.25 -2.48
C ARG A 8 3.07 -5.21 -2.82
N GLY A 9 2.84 -4.36 -1.82
CA GLY A 9 2.08 -3.13 -1.94
C GLY A 9 1.39 -2.87 -0.62
N GLY A 10 2.16 -2.35 0.35
CA GLY A 10 1.67 -1.97 1.67
C GLY A 10 0.36 -1.17 1.60
N LEU A 11 -0.38 -1.14 2.71
CA LEU A 11 -1.63 -0.40 2.76
C LEU A 11 -1.32 1.10 2.60
N THR A 12 -1.69 1.68 1.47
CA THR A 12 -1.50 3.12 1.23
C THR A 12 -2.80 3.90 1.48
N PRO A 13 -2.72 5.21 1.78
CA PRO A 13 -3.92 6.04 1.94
C PRO A 13 -4.82 6.05 0.70
N GLN A 14 -4.21 5.92 -0.49
CA GLN A 14 -4.92 5.84 -1.76
C GLN A 14 -5.73 4.54 -1.89
N LYS A 15 -5.14 3.40 -1.48
CA LYS A 15 -5.84 2.11 -1.46
C LYS A 15 -7.00 2.12 -0.46
N VAL A 16 -6.83 2.74 0.70
CA VAL A 16 -7.90 2.92 1.70
C VAL A 16 -9.06 3.70 1.10
N LYS A 17 -8.83 4.91 0.58
CA LYS A 17 -9.88 5.74 -0.04
C LYS A 17 -10.61 5.02 -1.18
N ARG A 18 -9.86 4.27 -2.00
CA ARG A 18 -10.45 3.51 -3.10
C ARG A 18 -11.27 2.31 -2.59
N CYS A 19 -10.85 1.67 -1.50
CA CYS A 19 -11.60 0.61 -0.83
C CYS A 19 -12.92 1.15 -0.27
N GLU A 20 -12.89 2.26 0.45
CA GLU A 20 -14.10 2.93 1.00
C GLU A 20 -15.10 3.28 -0.09
N ARG A 21 -14.62 3.82 -1.22
CA ARG A 21 -15.48 4.12 -2.37
C ARG A 21 -16.14 2.86 -2.95
N LEU A 22 -15.37 1.79 -3.15
CA LEU A 22 -15.90 0.54 -3.70
C LEU A 22 -16.89 -0.15 -2.74
N LEU A 23 -16.69 0.00 -1.43
CA LEU A 23 -17.66 -0.44 -0.42
C LEU A 23 -18.97 0.35 -0.55
N GLY A 24 -18.89 1.68 -0.74
CA GLY A 24 -20.06 2.52 -1.01
C GLY A 24 -20.78 2.20 -2.33
N GLU A 25 -20.07 1.71 -3.34
CA GLU A 25 -20.62 1.22 -4.61
C GLU A 25 -21.27 -0.19 -4.48
N GLY A 26 -21.28 -0.80 -3.29
CA GLY A 26 -21.87 -2.12 -3.06
C GLY A 26 -21.03 -3.30 -3.58
N LYS A 27 -19.72 -3.09 -3.85
CA LYS A 27 -18.83 -4.18 -4.27
C LYS A 27 -18.55 -5.13 -3.11
N THR A 28 -18.41 -6.42 -3.44
CA THR A 28 -18.08 -7.43 -2.43
C THR A 28 -16.61 -7.34 -2.03
N ARG A 29 -16.29 -7.73 -0.79
CA ARG A 29 -14.91 -7.76 -0.27
C ARG A 29 -13.94 -8.50 -1.18
N VAL A 30 -14.39 -9.60 -1.80
CA VAL A 30 -13.59 -10.41 -2.73
C VAL A 30 -13.25 -9.65 -4.01
N GLN A 31 -14.20 -8.90 -4.56
CA GLN A 31 -13.96 -8.05 -5.73
C GLN A 31 -12.98 -6.93 -5.38
N ILE A 32 -13.16 -6.27 -4.24
CA ILE A 32 -12.29 -5.18 -3.79
C ILE A 32 -10.86 -5.66 -3.56
N ALA A 33 -10.70 -6.80 -2.88
CA ALA A 33 -9.42 -7.43 -2.63
C ALA A 33 -8.66 -7.72 -3.94
N ARG A 34 -9.36 -8.27 -4.95
CA ARG A 34 -8.77 -8.53 -6.27
C ARG A 34 -8.38 -7.25 -7.01
N VAL A 35 -9.22 -6.22 -6.97
CA VAL A 35 -8.97 -4.95 -7.67
C VAL A 35 -7.79 -4.19 -7.06
N LEU A 36 -7.64 -4.24 -5.73
CA LEU A 36 -6.63 -3.46 -5.01
C LEU A 36 -5.36 -4.26 -4.67
N GLY A 37 -5.35 -5.57 -4.97
CA GLY A 37 -4.28 -6.47 -4.55
C GLY A 37 -4.13 -6.50 -3.02
N LEU A 38 -5.25 -6.49 -2.29
CA LEU A 38 -5.28 -6.50 -0.83
C LEU A 38 -5.76 -7.85 -0.30
N GLY A 39 -5.31 -8.24 0.89
CA GLY A 39 -5.87 -9.38 1.60
C GLY A 39 -7.33 -9.12 2.03
N LEU A 40 -8.15 -10.17 2.06
CA LEU A 40 -9.54 -10.08 2.53
C LEU A 40 -9.65 -9.53 3.96
N THR A 41 -8.70 -9.93 4.82
CA THR A 41 -8.59 -9.42 6.19
C THR A 41 -8.32 -7.92 6.21
N THR A 42 -7.47 -7.42 5.32
CA THR A 42 -7.19 -5.98 5.19
C THR A 42 -8.44 -5.21 4.76
N VAL A 43 -9.19 -5.72 3.76
CA VAL A 43 -10.45 -5.09 3.32
C VAL A 43 -11.47 -5.04 4.46
N ARG A 44 -11.62 -6.13 5.23
CA ARG A 44 -12.49 -6.16 6.42
C ARG A 44 -12.07 -5.14 7.48
N ARG A 45 -10.76 -4.99 7.74
CA ARG A 45 -10.25 -3.99 8.69
C ARG A 45 -10.50 -2.56 8.20
N ILE A 46 -10.44 -2.31 6.90
CA ILE A 46 -10.80 -1.00 6.33
C ILE A 46 -12.28 -0.72 6.57
N GLU A 47 -13.15 -1.67 6.25
CA GLU A 47 -14.61 -1.57 6.47
C GLU A 47 -14.98 -1.31 7.93
N LEU A 48 -14.27 -1.93 8.88
CA LEU A 48 -14.49 -1.73 10.31
C LEU A 48 -13.82 -0.46 10.87
N GLY A 49 -13.03 0.27 10.07
CA GLY A 49 -12.25 1.40 10.57
C GLY A 49 -11.05 1.00 11.45
N GLU A 50 -10.61 -0.26 11.45
CA GLU A 50 -9.49 -0.74 12.28
C GLU A 50 -8.13 -0.69 11.56
N HIS A 51 -8.06 -0.01 10.42
CA HIS A 51 -6.91 -0.02 9.52
C HIS A 51 -5.82 1.02 9.88
N PHE A 52 -6.11 1.97 10.78
CA PHE A 52 -5.23 3.11 11.12
C PHE A 52 -3.84 2.69 11.59
N LEU A 53 -3.73 1.67 12.45
CA LEU A 53 -2.44 1.20 12.95
C LEU A 53 -1.59 0.54 11.86
N GLN A 54 -2.23 -0.18 10.93
CA GLN A 54 -1.55 -0.81 9.81
C GLN A 54 -1.12 0.22 8.78
N LEU A 55 -1.99 1.18 8.46
CA LEU A 55 -1.69 2.30 7.58
C LEU A 55 -0.53 3.15 8.12
N ALA A 56 -0.52 3.44 9.42
CA ALA A 56 0.56 4.20 10.05
C ALA A 56 1.91 3.46 9.96
N ARG A 57 1.93 2.14 10.19
CA ARG A 57 3.15 1.33 10.05
C ARG A 57 3.64 1.28 8.61
N ASP A 58 2.74 1.02 7.67
CA ASP A 58 3.08 0.92 6.26
C ASP A 58 3.57 2.26 5.73
N VAL A 59 2.92 3.39 6.07
CA VAL A 59 3.38 4.74 5.70
C VAL A 59 4.73 5.08 6.34
N ALA A 60 4.96 4.71 7.60
CA ALA A 60 6.24 4.92 8.27
C ALA A 60 7.39 4.09 7.66
N ALA A 61 7.08 3.02 6.93
CA ALA A 61 8.08 2.28 6.16
C ALA A 61 8.57 3.05 4.92
N TYR A 62 7.86 4.10 4.49
CA TYR A 62 8.31 4.97 3.41
C TYR A 62 9.05 6.18 3.96
N GLN A 63 10.27 6.41 3.47
CA GLN A 63 11.05 7.61 3.74
C GLN A 63 11.11 8.51 2.51
N ARG A 64 11.40 9.80 2.69
CA ARG A 64 11.68 10.69 1.55
C ARG A 64 13.13 10.53 1.12
N CYS A 65 13.33 10.28 -0.17
CA CYS A 65 14.65 10.32 -0.78
C CYS A 65 15.26 11.72 -0.61
N PRO A 66 16.49 11.85 -0.10
CA PRO A 66 17.16 13.15 0.06
C PRO A 66 17.53 13.80 -1.29
N GLY A 67 17.68 13.01 -2.35
CA GLY A 67 18.09 13.52 -3.67
C GLY A 67 16.94 14.08 -4.50
N CYS A 68 15.81 13.37 -4.57
CA CYS A 68 14.68 13.74 -5.44
C CYS A 68 13.36 14.01 -4.69
N GLY A 69 13.31 13.80 -3.38
CA GLY A 69 12.10 13.98 -2.57
C GLY A 69 11.03 12.90 -2.76
N ALA A 70 11.25 11.89 -3.62
CA ALA A 70 10.32 10.78 -3.82
C ALA A 70 10.16 9.94 -2.54
N LEU A 71 8.98 9.36 -2.34
CA LEU A 71 8.76 8.37 -1.29
C LEU A 71 9.37 7.03 -1.73
N ILE A 72 10.25 6.48 -0.91
CA ILE A 72 10.98 5.23 -1.16
C ILE A 72 10.82 4.28 0.04
N GLU A 73 10.71 2.98 -0.23
CA GLU A 73 10.64 1.91 0.80
C GLU A 73 12.02 1.49 1.31
N THR A 74 13.06 1.81 0.55
CA THR A 74 14.45 1.41 0.76
C THR A 74 15.32 2.62 1.05
N ALA A 75 16.51 2.42 1.62
CA ALA A 75 17.48 3.51 1.81
C ALA A 75 17.99 4.07 0.47
N GLU A 76 17.98 3.23 -0.57
CA GLU A 76 18.45 3.55 -1.91
C GLU A 76 17.26 3.91 -2.82
N CYS A 77 17.33 5.07 -3.47
CA CYS A 77 16.31 5.52 -4.40
C CYS A 77 16.67 5.06 -5.82
N LEU A 78 15.99 4.01 -6.29
CA LEU A 78 16.18 3.46 -7.63
C LEU A 78 16.07 4.52 -8.74
N LEU A 79 15.14 5.49 -8.61
CA LEU A 79 15.00 6.61 -9.56
C LEU A 79 16.25 7.50 -9.61
N CYS A 80 16.85 7.80 -8.45
CA CYS A 80 18.09 8.56 -8.40
C CYS A 80 19.27 7.74 -8.93
N GLU A 81 19.30 6.43 -8.69
CA GLU A 81 20.32 5.53 -9.23
C GLU A 81 20.26 5.45 -10.76
N LEU A 82 19.07 5.26 -11.33
CA LEU A 82 18.87 5.23 -12.79
C LEU A 82 19.28 6.55 -13.45
N ARG A 83 18.91 7.69 -12.86
CA ARG A 83 19.37 9.01 -13.33
C ARG A 83 20.90 9.16 -13.28
N LYS A 84 21.56 8.65 -12.23
CA LYS A 84 23.02 8.66 -12.13
C LYS A 84 23.66 7.74 -13.17
N ALA A 85 23.00 6.63 -13.51
CA ALA A 85 23.44 5.67 -14.53
C ALA A 85 23.21 6.16 -15.97
N GLY A 86 22.52 7.30 -16.17
CA GLY A 86 22.24 7.86 -17.50
C GLY A 86 21.20 7.07 -18.30
N LEU A 87 20.33 6.31 -17.60
CA LEU A 87 19.23 5.54 -18.17
C LEU A 87 17.92 6.33 -18.18
#